data_AF-A0A3M6U906-F1
#
_entry.id   AF-A0A3M6U906-F1
#
_cell.length_a   1.000
_cell.length_b   1.000
_cell.length_c   1.000
_cell.angle_alpha   90.00
_cell.angle_beta   90.00
_cell.angle_gamma   90.00
#
_symmetry.space_group_name_H-M   'P 1'
#
loop_
_entity.id
_entity.type
_entity.pdbx_description
1 polymer ?
#
loop_
_entity_poly.entity_id
_entity_poly.type
_entity_poly.pdbx_seq_one_letter_code
_entity_poly.pdbx_strand_id
1 'polypeptide(L)'
;MPAPTGEERKKCHAARDNYFACLKSNGNEESACAKEKDQYTAVCPAAWVSYFARKRVYDEYKKKLNEEGFLLTEEQPSKSKQ
;
A
#
# COMPACT_ATOMS: atom_id res chain seq x y z
N MET A 1 2.56 24.83 -1.82
CA MET A 1 1.18 24.38 -1.53
C MET A 1 0.95 24.51 -0.02
N PRO A 2 -0.17 25.11 0.43
CA PRO A 2 -0.48 25.20 1.84
C PRO A 2 -0.71 23.81 2.43
N ALA A 3 -0.43 23.64 3.73
CA ALA A 3 -0.71 22.39 4.42
C ALA A 3 -2.24 22.19 4.50
N PRO A 4 -2.75 20.98 4.22
CA PRO A 4 -4.19 20.71 4.28
C PRO A 4 -4.71 20.91 5.70
N THR A 5 -5.92 21.47 5.80
CA THR A 5 -6.63 21.68 7.06
C THR A 5 -6.98 20.35 7.75
N GLY A 6 -7.32 20.39 9.04
CA GLY A 6 -7.71 19.19 9.79
C GLY A 6 -8.89 18.43 9.16
N GLU A 7 -9.84 19.14 8.57
CA GLU A 7 -11.01 18.55 7.90
C GLU A 7 -10.65 17.91 6.56
N GLU A 8 -9.81 18.55 5.75
CA GLU A 8 -9.31 17.97 4.50
C GLU A 8 -8.53 16.68 4.75
N ARG A 9 -7.72 16.64 5.81
CA ARG A 9 -7.03 15.41 6.23
C ARG A 9 -8.01 14.29 6.56
N LYS A 10 -9.08 14.58 7.31
CA LYS A 10 -10.13 13.60 7.62
C LYS A 10 -10.82 13.07 6.37
N LYS A 11 -11.20 13.96 5.44
CA LYS A 11 -11.83 13.57 4.16
C LYS A 11 -10.89 12.70 3.31
N CYS A 12 -9.62 13.07 3.22
CA CYS A 12 -8.60 12.30 2.51
C CYS A 12 -8.43 10.89 3.12
N HIS A 13 -8.31 10.80 4.44
CA HIS A 13 -8.17 9.50 5.12
C HIS A 13 -9.42 8.62 4.92
N ALA A 14 -10.63 9.19 4.96
CA ALA A 14 -11.85 8.44 4.68
C ALA A 14 -11.90 7.91 3.23
N ALA A 15 -11.53 8.74 2.25
CA ALA A 15 -11.47 8.33 0.84
C ALA A 15 -10.40 7.24 0.61
N ARG A 16 -9.25 7.37 1.26
CA ARG A 16 -8.20 6.33 1.27
C ARG A 16 -8.74 4.99 1.78
N ASP A 17 -9.41 5.01 2.93
CA ASP A 17 -9.89 3.79 3.58
C ASP A 17 -10.95 3.10 2.73
N ASN A 18 -11.83 3.85 2.07
CA ASN A 18 -12.79 3.32 1.10
C ASN A 18 -12.10 2.67 -0.11
N TYR A 19 -11.12 3.35 -0.72
CA TYR A 19 -10.35 2.80 -1.84
C TYR A 19 -9.60 1.52 -1.45
N PHE A 20 -8.94 1.52 -0.30
CA PHE A 20 -8.19 0.35 0.17
C PHE A 20 -9.09 -0.81 0.60
N ALA A 21 -10.26 -0.53 1.16
CA ALA A 21 -11.27 -1.54 1.43
C ALA A 21 -11.76 -2.19 0.12
N CYS A 22 -12.02 -1.40 -0.92
CA CYS A 22 -12.37 -1.92 -2.24
C CYS A 22 -11.25 -2.81 -2.80
N LEU A 23 -9.98 -2.34 -2.76
CA LEU A 23 -8.84 -3.14 -3.25
C LEU A 23 -8.74 -4.47 -2.50
N LYS A 24 -8.90 -4.46 -1.16
CA LYS A 24 -8.83 -5.67 -0.36
C LYS A 24 -9.93 -6.67 -0.74
N SER A 25 -11.14 -6.21 -1.00
CA SER A 25 -12.28 -7.06 -1.40
C SER A 25 -12.15 -7.61 -2.82
N ASN A 26 -11.47 -6.89 -3.71
CA ASN A 26 -11.30 -7.25 -5.12
C ASN A 26 -9.92 -7.85 -5.43
N GLY A 27 -9.19 -8.37 -4.45
CA GLY A 27 -7.90 -9.04 -4.69
C GLY A 27 -6.79 -8.12 -5.19
N ASN A 28 -6.80 -6.84 -4.81
CA ASN A 28 -5.91 -5.76 -5.24
C ASN A 28 -6.09 -5.30 -6.71
N GLU A 29 -7.23 -5.60 -7.34
CA GLU A 29 -7.54 -5.12 -8.68
C GLU A 29 -7.93 -3.62 -8.66
N GLU A 30 -7.04 -2.75 -9.14
CA GLU A 30 -7.29 -1.30 -9.20
C GLU A 30 -8.40 -0.91 -10.17
N SER A 31 -8.60 -1.70 -11.23
CA SER A 31 -9.61 -1.49 -12.28
C SER A 31 -11.04 -1.57 -11.71
N ALA A 32 -11.29 -2.52 -10.80
CA ALA A 32 -12.57 -2.69 -10.12
C ALA A 32 -12.90 -1.52 -9.19
N CYS A 33 -11.88 -0.83 -8.68
CA CYS A 33 -11.98 0.25 -7.70
C CYS A 33 -11.68 1.63 -8.30
N ALA A 34 -11.77 1.78 -9.63
CA ALA A 34 -11.41 3.02 -10.33
C ALA A 34 -12.20 4.25 -9.83
N LYS A 35 -13.46 4.07 -9.46
CA LYS A 35 -14.31 5.14 -8.92
C LYS A 35 -13.81 5.65 -7.57
N GLU A 36 -13.51 4.74 -6.64
CA GLU A 36 -12.95 5.12 -5.33
C GLU A 36 -11.53 5.69 -5.48
N LYS A 37 -10.75 5.19 -6.45
CA LYS A 37 -9.43 5.73 -6.80
C LYS A 37 -9.52 7.20 -7.23
N ASP A 38 -10.45 7.53 -8.12
CA ASP A 38 -10.66 8.90 -8.59
C ASP A 38 -10.98 9.84 -7.43
N GLN A 39 -11.96 9.47 -6.59
CA GLN A 39 -12.33 10.23 -5.39
C GLN A 39 -11.15 10.41 -4.42
N TYR A 40 -10.38 9.35 -4.21
CA TYR A 40 -9.19 9.38 -3.37
C TYR A 40 -8.14 10.35 -3.93
N THR A 41 -7.86 10.32 -5.23
CA THR A 41 -6.89 11.22 -5.87
C THR A 41 -7.38 12.67 -5.97
N ALA A 42 -8.69 12.89 -5.99
CA ALA A 42 -9.29 14.23 -6.03
C ALA A 42 -9.22 14.94 -4.67
N VAL A 43 -9.37 14.20 -3.56
CA VAL A 43 -9.42 14.76 -2.20
C VAL A 43 -8.04 14.76 -1.52
N CYS A 44 -7.18 13.79 -1.84
CA CYS A 44 -5.87 13.68 -1.22
C CYS A 44 -4.78 14.39 -2.03
N PRO A 45 -3.82 15.06 -1.35
CA PRO A 45 -2.62 15.56 -2.01
C PRO A 45 -1.86 14.43 -2.71
N ALA A 46 -1.35 14.67 -3.93
CA ALA A 46 -0.62 13.66 -4.72
C ALA A 46 0.59 13.05 -3.97
N ALA A 47 1.26 13.84 -3.13
CA ALA A 47 2.35 13.37 -2.28
C ALA A 47 1.88 12.32 -1.25
N TRP A 48 0.68 12.50 -0.70
CA TRP A 48 0.06 11.56 0.23
C TRP A 48 -0.40 10.30 -0.48
N VAL A 49 -1.02 10.44 -1.66
CA VAL A 49 -1.43 9.32 -2.51
C VAL A 49 -0.25 8.38 -2.76
N SER A 50 0.87 8.94 -3.20
CA SER A 50 2.11 8.19 -3.50
C SER A 50 2.75 7.60 -2.24
N TYR A 51 2.67 8.28 -1.09
CA TYR A 51 3.15 7.75 0.18
C TYR A 51 2.32 6.56 0.65
N PHE A 52 0.99 6.69 0.66
CA PHE A 52 0.09 5.64 1.13
C PHE A 52 0.14 4.40 0.23
N ALA A 53 0.27 4.56 -1.09
CA ALA A 53 0.47 3.43 -2.01
C ALA A 53 1.72 2.61 -1.64
N ARG A 54 2.87 3.29 -1.45
CA ARG A 54 4.11 2.65 -1.00
C ARG A 54 3.97 2.01 0.38
N LYS A 55 3.33 2.70 1.31
CA LYS A 55 3.09 2.21 2.67
C LYS A 55 2.28 0.93 2.68
N ARG A 56 1.26 0.81 1.82
CA ARG A 56 0.41 -0.39 1.72
C ARG A 56 1.22 -1.62 1.29
N VAL A 57 2.03 -1.47 0.24
CA VAL A 57 2.90 -2.56 -0.26
C VAL A 57 3.90 -2.97 0.82
N TYR A 58 4.52 -1.98 1.48
CA TYR A 58 5.46 -2.24 2.57
C TYR A 58 4.80 -2.96 3.76
N ASP A 59 3.60 -2.56 4.15
CA ASP A 59 2.86 -3.20 5.24
C ASP A 59 2.46 -4.63 4.90
N GLU A 60 2.06 -4.89 3.65
CA GLU A 60 1.74 -6.23 3.18
C GLU A 60 2.99 -7.13 3.16
N TYR A 61 4.12 -6.61 2.69
CA TYR A 61 5.41 -7.29 2.74
C TYR A 61 5.86 -7.58 4.17
N LYS A 62 5.77 -6.58 5.06
CA LYS A 62 6.10 -6.73 6.49
C LYS A 62 5.19 -7.77 7.15
N LYS A 63 3.91 -7.82 6.79
CA LYS A 63 2.97 -8.84 7.31
C LYS A 63 3.41 -10.24 6.88
N LYS A 64 3.72 -10.44 5.59
CA LYS A 64 4.25 -11.71 5.05
C LYS A 64 5.53 -12.14 5.75
N LEU A 65 6.51 -11.24 5.88
CA LEU A 65 7.75 -11.54 6.62
C LEU A 65 7.51 -11.94 8.08
N ASN A 66 6.55 -11.31 8.75
CA ASN A 66 6.25 -11.64 10.14
C ASN A 66 5.51 -12.99 10.27
N GLU A 67 4.72 -13.37 9.28
CA GLU A 67 3.98 -14.64 9.25
C GLU A 67 4.86 -15.82 8.81
N GLU A 68 5.69 -15.64 7.78
CA GLU A 68 6.52 -16.69 7.19
C GLU A 68 7.89 -16.83 7.90
N GLY A 69 8.27 -15.82 8.70
CA GLY A 69 9.62 -15.70 9.24
C GLY A 69 10.61 -15.28 8.15
N PHE A 70 11.79 -14.83 8.58
CA PHE A 70 12.87 -14.46 7.66
C PHE A 70 14.03 -15.44 7.81
N LEU A 71 14.32 -16.20 6.75
CA LEU A 71 15.51 -17.05 6.69
C LEU A 71 16.71 -16.19 6.26
N LEU A 72 17.56 -15.77 7.20
CA LEU A 72 18.93 -15.36 6.88
C LEU A 72 19.65 -16.59 6.32
N THR A 73 19.79 -16.71 5.00
CA THR A 73 20.74 -17.68 4.44
C THR A 73 21.68 -16.98 3.47
N GLU A 74 22.89 -16.72 3.98
CA GLU A 74 24.10 -16.88 3.18
C GLU A 74 24.92 -18.02 3.80
N GLU A 75 24.43 -19.26 3.68
CA GLU A 75 25.35 -20.36 3.35
C GLU A 75 25.10 -20.67 1.88
N GLN A 76 25.99 -20.14 1.04
CA GLN A 76 26.06 -20.46 -0.38
C GLN A 76 26.20 -21.98 -0.52
N PRO A 77 25.29 -22.70 -1.20
CA PRO A 77 25.52 -24.10 -1.50
C PRO A 77 26.65 -24.14 -2.54
N SER A 78 27.85 -24.44 -2.05
CA SER A 78 28.99 -24.89 -2.83
C SER A 78 28.47 -25.86 -3.90
N LYS A 79 28.55 -25.45 -5.16
CA LYS A 79 28.38 -26.35 -6.30
C LYS A 79 29.51 -27.37 -6.22
N SER A 80 29.25 -28.51 -5.59
CA SER A 80 30.15 -29.66 -5.64
C SER A 80 30.17 -30.16 -7.07
N LYS A 81 31.26 -29.82 -7.77
CA LYS A 81 31.53 -30.22 -9.15
C LYS A 81 32.07 -31.64 -9.09
N GLN A 82 31.28 -32.57 -9.62
CA GLN A 82 31.70 -33.95 -9.90
C GLN A 82 32.59 -33.99 -11.13
#